data_AF-A0A964QD34-F1
#
_entry.id   AF-A0A964QD34-F1
#
_cell.length_a   1.000
_cell.length_b   1.000
_cell.length_c   1.000
_cell.angle_alpha   90.00
_cell.angle_beta   90.00
_cell.angle_gamma   90.00
#
_symmetry.space_group_name_H-M   'P 1'
#
loop_
_entity.id
_entity.type
_entity.pdbx_description
1 polymer ?
#
loop_
_entity_poly.entity_id
_entity_poly.type
_entity_poly.pdbx_seq_one_letter_code
_entity_poly.pdbx_strand_id
1 'polypeptide(L)' 'HPAAETGMDAAYAERTANKSYRTTPLRGLWQHPPYFHDGSAATLEAVVYHYDTTRSLRLTAPQKADLVQYLKTL' A
#
# COMPACT_ATOMS: atom_id res chain seq x y z
N HIS A 1 -9.27 5.30 5.49
CA HIS A 1 -9.07 5.89 4.16
C HIS A 1 -10.22 5.51 3.24
N PRO A 2 -10.84 6.48 2.55
CA PRO A 2 -11.69 6.23 1.40
C PRO A 2 -10.97 5.36 0.35
N ALA A 3 -11.71 4.49 -0.34
CA ALA A 3 -11.14 3.63 -1.39
C ALA A 3 -10.39 4.44 -2.46
N ALA A 4 -10.96 5.57 -2.87
CA ALA A 4 -10.37 6.49 -3.85
C ALA A 4 -8.96 7.01 -3.47
N GLU A 5 -8.68 7.23 -2.17
CA GLU A 5 -7.34 7.67 -1.72
C GLU A 5 -6.29 6.55 -1.74
N THR A 6 -6.75 5.30 -1.71
CA THR A 6 -5.89 4.12 -1.68
C THR A 6 -5.64 3.55 -3.06
N GLY A 7 -6.40 3.94 -4.09
CA GLY A 7 -6.33 3.35 -5.43
C GLY A 7 -6.84 1.91 -5.50
N MET A 8 -7.58 1.46 -4.47
CA MET A 8 -8.13 0.11 -4.35
C MET A 8 -9.62 0.08 -4.71
N ASP A 9 -10.13 -1.08 -5.07
CA ASP A 9 -11.56 -1.29 -5.35
C ASP A 9 -12.45 -1.08 -4.12
N ALA A 10 -13.57 -0.37 -4.26
CA ALA A 10 -14.39 -0.01 -3.11
C ALA A 10 -15.15 -1.20 -2.46
N ALA A 11 -15.29 -2.36 -3.12
CA ALA A 11 -16.13 -3.46 -2.63
C ALA A 11 -15.66 -4.04 -1.28
N TYR A 12 -14.36 -4.00 -0.98
CA TYR A 12 -13.87 -4.35 0.36
C TYR A 12 -14.17 -3.25 1.37
N ALA A 13 -14.01 -1.97 1.02
CA ALA A 13 -14.31 -0.88 1.94
C ALA A 13 -15.81 -0.84 2.29
N GLU A 14 -16.70 -0.97 1.30
CA GLU A 14 -18.16 -0.87 1.46
C GLU A 14 -18.77 -1.94 2.38
N ARG A 15 -18.13 -3.11 2.50
CA ARG A 15 -18.57 -4.17 3.44
C ARG A 15 -18.14 -3.92 4.90
N THR A 16 -17.31 -2.90 5.17
CA THR A 16 -16.89 -2.55 6.53
C THR A 16 -17.91 -1.61 7.18
N ALA A 17 -17.99 -1.63 8.52
CA ALA A 17 -18.90 -0.75 9.27
C ALA A 17 -18.71 0.74 8.95
N ASN A 18 -17.45 1.15 8.71
CA ASN A 18 -17.09 2.54 8.44
C ASN A 18 -16.88 2.84 6.95
N LYS A 19 -17.27 1.92 6.05
CA LYS A 19 -17.14 2.05 4.59
C LYS A 19 -15.76 2.55 4.12
N SER A 20 -14.70 2.08 4.78
CA SER A 20 -13.36 2.61 4.57
C SER A 20 -12.28 1.57 4.84
N TYR A 21 -11.12 1.78 4.23
CA TYR A 21 -9.92 1.00 4.51
C TYR A 21 -9.27 1.44 5.81
N ARG A 22 -8.90 0.46 6.63
CA ARG A 22 -8.08 0.69 7.81
C ARG A 22 -6.62 0.83 7.39
N THR A 23 -5.91 1.78 7.99
CA THR A 23 -4.46 1.90 7.82
C THR A 23 -3.76 0.73 8.54
N THR A 24 -3.05 -0.11 7.79
CA THR A 24 -2.26 -1.19 8.36
C THR A 24 -1.02 -0.64 9.07
N PRO A 25 -0.70 -1.09 10.30
CA PRO A 25 0.56 -0.73 10.95
C PRO A 25 1.76 -1.13 10.09
N LEU A 26 2.78 -0.27 10.04
CA LEU A 26 3.97 -0.54 9.22
C LEU A 26 5.06 -1.33 9.96
N ARG A 27 4.96 -1.47 11.28
CA ARG A 27 5.93 -2.22 12.08
C ARG A 27 5.92 -3.71 11.69
N GLY A 28 7.07 -4.25 11.32
CA GLY A 28 7.23 -5.63 10.87
C GLY A 28 6.57 -5.92 9.53
N LEU A 29 6.15 -4.91 8.76
CA LEU A 29 5.33 -5.10 7.55
C LEU A 29 5.99 -6.05 6.53
N TRP A 30 7.32 -6.00 6.42
CA TRP A 30 8.06 -6.85 5.47
C TRP A 30 7.87 -8.36 5.69
N GLN A 31 7.44 -8.78 6.89
CA GLN A 31 7.22 -10.19 7.24
C GLN A 31 5.83 -10.72 6.81
N HIS A 32 4.95 -9.85 6.31
CA HIS A 32 3.55 -10.18 6.03
C HIS A 32 3.12 -9.94 4.57
N PRO A 33 3.82 -10.49 3.55
CA PRO A 33 3.26 -10.56 2.20
C PRO A 33 2.15 -11.64 2.10
N PRO A 34 1.19 -11.52 1.17
CA PRO A 34 0.98 -10.40 0.24
C PRO A 34 0.30 -9.19 0.92
N TYR A 35 0.44 -8.02 0.30
CA TYR A 35 -0.04 -6.73 0.78
C TYR A 35 -1.40 -6.34 0.19
N PHE A 36 -2.02 -5.32 0.79
CA PHE A 36 -3.40 -4.89 0.59
C PHE A 36 -4.44 -5.90 1.08
N HIS A 37 -5.69 -5.47 1.19
CA HIS A 37 -6.75 -6.28 1.78
C HIS A 37 -7.20 -7.45 0.89
N ASP A 38 -6.93 -7.36 -0.40
CA ASP A 38 -7.21 -8.40 -1.40
C ASP A 38 -5.97 -9.22 -1.78
N GLY A 39 -4.80 -8.90 -1.21
CA GLY A 39 -3.55 -9.58 -1.52
C GLY A 39 -2.98 -9.26 -2.91
N SER A 40 -3.44 -8.20 -3.58
CA SER A 40 -3.07 -7.87 -4.97
C SER A 40 -1.59 -7.50 -5.15
N ALA A 41 -0.88 -7.10 -4.09
CA ALA A 41 0.54 -6.77 -4.16
C ALA A 41 1.40 -7.84 -3.47
N ALA A 42 2.15 -8.61 -4.25
CA ALA A 42 3.02 -9.66 -3.71
C ALA A 42 4.26 -9.13 -2.99
N THR A 43 4.71 -7.90 -3.29
CA THR A 43 5.97 -7.34 -2.80
C THR A 43 5.83 -5.88 -2.35
N LEU A 44 6.76 -5.40 -1.51
CA LEU A 44 6.80 -3.99 -1.08
C LEU A 44 7.07 -3.07 -2.27
N GLU A 45 7.87 -3.53 -3.24
CA GLU A 45 8.10 -2.84 -4.50
C GLU A 45 6.77 -2.57 -5.20
N ALA A 46 5.89 -3.58 -5.32
CA ALA A 46 4.56 -3.42 -5.93
C ALA A 46 3.69 -2.40 -5.17
N VAL A 47 3.74 -2.40 -3.83
CA VAL A 47 3.05 -1.39 -3.00
C VAL A 47 3.56 0.03 -3.29
N VAL A 48 4.89 0.20 -3.37
CA VAL A 48 5.50 1.51 -3.65
C VAL A 48 5.13 2.00 -5.05
N TYR A 49 5.19 1.13 -6.08
CA TYR A 49 4.76 1.48 -7.43
C TYR A 49 3.27 1.88 -7.50
N HIS A 50 2.42 1.15 -6.78
CA HIS A 50 1.00 1.44 -6.68
C HIS A 50 0.75 2.85 -6.14
N TYR A 51 1.36 3.21 -5.01
CA TYR A 51 1.16 4.52 -4.40
C TYR A 51 1.85 5.66 -5.14
N ASP A 52 3.00 5.44 -5.77
CA ASP A 52 3.64 6.42 -6.64
C ASP A 52 2.71 6.82 -7.80
N THR A 53 2.03 5.84 -8.40
CA THR A 53 1.06 6.07 -9.48
C THR A 53 -0.22 6.71 -8.93
N THR A 54 -0.84 6.10 -7.91
CA THR A 54 -2.11 6.53 -7.33
C THR A 54 -2.06 7.97 -6.84
N ARG A 55 -0.93 8.40 -6.28
CA ARG A 55 -0.75 9.76 -5.75
C ARG A 55 0.08 10.67 -6.65
N SER A 56 0.48 10.20 -7.83
CA SER A 56 1.31 10.97 -8.77
C SER A 56 2.56 11.57 -8.12
N LEU A 57 3.27 10.77 -7.31
CA LEU A 57 4.42 11.23 -6.51
C LEU A 57 5.67 11.49 -7.37
N ARG A 58 5.74 10.87 -8.55
CA ARG A 58 6.85 11.01 -9.52
C ARG A 58 8.19 10.63 -8.92
N LEU A 59 8.22 9.56 -8.13
CA LEU A 59 9.45 9.03 -7.55
C LEU A 59 10.37 8.47 -8.64
N THR A 60 11.64 8.84 -8.56
CA THR A 60 12.71 8.22 -9.37
C THR A 60 12.94 6.77 -8.95
N ALA A 61 13.59 5.98 -9.82
CA ALA A 61 13.90 4.59 -9.49
C ALA A 61 14.74 4.43 -8.21
N PRO A 62 15.79 5.24 -7.94
CA PRO A 62 16.52 5.17 -6.67
C PRO A 62 15.63 5.48 -5.46
N GLN A 63 14.78 6.51 -5.53
CA GLN A 63 13.89 6.86 -4.42
C GLN A 63 12.90 5.74 -4.08
N LYS A 64 12.39 5.03 -5.09
CA LYS A 64 11.53 3.85 -4.87
C LYS A 64 12.29 2.73 -4.18
N ALA A 65 13.51 2.45 -4.62
CA ALA A 65 14.36 1.43 -4.02
C ALA A 65 14.68 1.76 -2.55
N ASP A 66 15.07 3.00 -2.26
CA ASP A 66 15.37 3.47 -0.91
C ASP A 66 14.14 3.40 0.00
N LEU A 67 12.96 3.78 -0.50
CA LEU A 67 11.71 3.68 0.25
C LEU A 67 11.37 2.22 0.60
N VAL A 68 11.59 1.29 -0.33
CA VAL A 68 11.40 -0.14 -0.05
C VAL A 68 12.36 -0.62 1.03
N GLN A 69 13.63 -0.22 1.01
CA GLN A 69 14.58 -0.58 2.06
C GLN A 69 14.19 0.02 3.41
N TYR A 70 13.78 1.28 3.43
CA TYR A 70 13.26 1.92 4.64
C TYR A 70 12.06 1.15 5.22
N LEU A 71 11.09 0.75 4.40
CA LEU A 71 9.94 -0.04 4.85
C LEU A 71 10.34 -1.41 5.45
N LYS A 72 11.45 -2.00 5.01
CA LYS A 72 12.00 -3.25 5.58
C LYS A 72 12.62 -3.05 6.97
N THR A 73 12.91 -1.82 7.37
CA THR A 73 13.46 -1.51 8.71
C THR A 73 12.42 -1.30 9.80
N LEU A 74 11.14 -1.18 9.43
CA LEU A 74 10.04 -0.85 10.34
C LEU A 74 9.55 -2.06 11.13
#